data_AF-A0A2T7L3Q5-F1
#
_entry.id   AF-A0A2T7L3Q5-F1
#
_cell.length_a   1.000
_cell.length_b   1.000
_cell.length_c   1.000
_cell.angle_alpha   90.00
_cell.angle_beta   90.00
_cell.angle_gamma   90.00
#
_symmetry.space_group_name_H-M   'P 1'
#
loop_
_entity.id
_entity.type
_entity.pdbx_description
1 polymer ?
#
loop_
_entity_poly.entity_id
_entity_poly.type
_entity_poly.pdbx_seq_one_letter_code
_entity_poly.pdbx_strand_id
1 'polypeptide(L)'
;MSTDTPSGREGEAFRAWLRTLSEALDTDLEAALASQGARAFLWAVFVENGAMPPSYFAPLLGAHRQAHAQQAVTALLTQVHAETGRRPGVPVPYSPPTECEPEGAVRVGHEPVQGIDPSDIHVEAAEGLQCLLADRSRLVWPLCPDHRVGLHATRALSGAVWVCSMGDHIVRRIG
;
A
#
# COMPACT_ATOMS: atom_id res chain seq x y z
N MET A 1 -7.92 -18.29 -11.93
CA MET A 1 -7.13 -17.15 -12.47
C MET A 1 -5.69 -17.63 -12.55
N SER A 2 -5.16 -17.82 -13.76
CA SER A 2 -3.84 -18.43 -13.97
C SER A 2 -2.73 -17.54 -13.40
N THR A 3 -1.91 -18.15 -12.56
CA THR A 3 -0.72 -17.59 -11.89
C THR A 3 0.55 -17.77 -12.72
N ASP A 4 0.43 -17.88 -14.05
CA ASP A 4 1.59 -18.12 -14.89
C ASP A 4 2.39 -16.84 -15.06
N THR A 5 3.63 -16.90 -14.58
CA THR A 5 4.62 -15.90 -14.91
C THR A 5 4.83 -15.96 -16.43
N PRO A 6 4.67 -14.84 -17.15
CA PRO A 6 4.68 -14.84 -18.60
C PRO A 6 6.00 -15.40 -19.12
N SER A 7 5.90 -16.38 -20.01
CA SER A 7 7.05 -17.06 -20.64
C SER A 7 7.15 -16.66 -22.10
N GLY A 8 8.38 -16.56 -22.62
CA GLY A 8 8.64 -16.16 -24.00
C GLY A 8 8.65 -14.64 -24.22
N ARG A 9 8.36 -14.21 -25.46
CA ARG A 9 8.52 -12.82 -25.91
C ARG A 9 7.73 -11.79 -25.11
N GLU A 10 6.53 -12.14 -24.63
CA GLU A 10 5.72 -11.25 -23.81
C GLU A 10 6.32 -11.00 -22.42
N GLY A 11 6.94 -12.03 -21.82
CA GLY A 11 7.65 -11.90 -20.55
C GLY A 11 8.90 -11.02 -20.67
N GLU A 12 9.60 -11.10 -21.80
CA GLU A 12 10.74 -10.22 -22.10
C GLU A 12 10.29 -8.76 -22.28
N ALA A 13 9.22 -8.54 -23.05
CA ALA A 13 8.65 -7.22 -23.27
C ALA A 13 8.15 -6.57 -21.96
N PHE A 14 7.48 -7.35 -21.11
CA PHE A 14 7.02 -6.91 -19.79
C PHE A 14 8.19 -6.50 -18.88
N ARG A 15 9.23 -7.33 -18.77
CA ARG A 15 10.41 -6.99 -17.95
C ARG A 15 11.16 -5.78 -18.51
N ALA A 16 11.27 -5.65 -19.84
CA ALA A 16 11.89 -4.48 -20.46
C ALA A 16 11.11 -3.20 -20.14
N TRP A 17 9.77 -3.26 -20.19
CA TRP A 17 8.91 -2.14 -19.81
C TRP A 17 9.08 -1.76 -18.34
N LEU A 18 9.14 -2.73 -17.41
CA LEU A 18 9.34 -2.45 -15.99
C LEU A 18 10.68 -1.76 -15.69
N ARG A 19 11.77 -2.13 -16.40
CA ARG A 19 13.07 -1.42 -16.23
C ARG A 19 12.98 0.03 -16.65
N THR A 20 12.41 0.29 -17.82
CA THR A 20 12.22 1.66 -18.33
C THR A 20 11.40 2.50 -17.36
N LEU A 21 10.34 1.93 -16.77
CA LEU A 21 9.55 2.60 -15.75
C LEU A 21 10.33 2.81 -14.45
N SER A 22 11.10 1.81 -14.01
CA SER A 22 11.83 1.89 -12.75
C SER A 22 12.86 3.02 -12.74
N GLU A 23 13.58 3.18 -13.85
CA GLU A 23 14.53 4.28 -14.06
C GLU A 23 13.83 5.64 -14.07
N ALA A 24 12.69 5.75 -14.75
CA ALA A 24 12.00 7.03 -14.93
C ALA A 24 11.21 7.49 -13.68
N LEU A 25 10.77 6.55 -12.84
CA LEU A 25 9.96 6.82 -11.65
C LEU A 25 10.76 6.73 -10.35
N ASP A 26 12.06 6.42 -10.42
CA ASP A 26 12.92 6.18 -9.26
C ASP A 26 12.30 5.17 -8.27
N THR A 27 11.74 4.09 -8.81
CA THR A 27 11.00 3.07 -8.05
C THR A 27 11.34 1.68 -8.59
N ASP A 28 11.82 0.76 -7.76
CA ASP A 28 12.18 -0.59 -8.20
C ASP A 28 10.95 -1.48 -8.42
N LEU A 29 10.38 -1.43 -9.63
CA LEU A 29 9.21 -2.23 -10.01
C LEU A 29 9.57 -3.70 -10.28
N GLU A 30 10.83 -4.02 -10.58
CA GLU A 30 11.27 -5.41 -10.75
C GLU A 30 11.29 -6.14 -9.39
N ALA A 31 11.81 -5.50 -8.35
CA ALA A 31 11.78 -6.05 -6.99
C ALA A 31 10.35 -6.30 -6.50
N ALA A 32 9.40 -5.44 -6.88
CA ALA A 32 7.99 -5.60 -6.52
C ALA A 32 7.38 -6.92 -7.02
N LEU A 33 7.91 -7.52 -8.10
CA LEU A 33 7.44 -8.81 -8.64
C LEU A 33 7.61 -9.99 -7.69
N ALA A 34 8.44 -9.86 -6.64
CA ALA A 34 8.52 -10.86 -5.58
C ALA A 34 7.18 -11.05 -4.85
N SER A 35 6.32 -10.02 -4.88
CA SER A 35 4.98 -10.07 -4.32
C SER A 35 3.94 -10.50 -5.36
N GLN A 36 3.02 -11.38 -4.96
CA GLN A 36 1.96 -11.83 -5.84
C GLN A 36 1.00 -10.71 -6.22
N GLY A 37 0.66 -9.82 -5.28
CA GLY A 37 -0.27 -8.73 -5.52
C GLY A 37 0.30 -7.68 -6.47
N ALA A 38 1.53 -7.22 -6.27
CA ALA A 38 2.15 -6.27 -7.19
C ALA A 38 2.35 -6.89 -8.58
N ARG A 39 2.79 -8.15 -8.66
CA ARG A 39 2.90 -8.87 -9.94
C ARG A 39 1.56 -8.93 -10.66
N ALA A 40 0.47 -9.25 -9.96
CA ALA A 40 -0.86 -9.31 -10.56
C ALA A 40 -1.31 -7.95 -11.10
N PHE A 41 -1.10 -6.87 -10.35
CA PHE A 41 -1.40 -5.51 -10.77
C PHE A 41 -0.57 -5.10 -12.00
N LEU A 42 0.75 -5.19 -11.92
CA LEU A 42 1.67 -4.78 -12.99
C LEU A 42 1.42 -5.57 -14.27
N TRP A 43 1.16 -6.88 -14.14
CA TRP A 43 0.84 -7.72 -15.29
C TRP A 43 -0.50 -7.36 -15.92
N ALA A 44 -1.54 -7.12 -15.12
CA ALA A 44 -2.85 -6.71 -15.63
C ALA A 44 -2.75 -5.39 -16.41
N VAL A 45 -2.04 -4.40 -15.87
CA VAL A 45 -1.81 -3.11 -16.54
C VAL A 45 -1.09 -3.31 -17.88
N PHE A 46 -0.05 -4.15 -17.91
CA PHE A 46 0.67 -4.46 -19.13
C PHE A 46 -0.18 -5.20 -20.17
N VAL A 47 -0.97 -6.19 -19.77
CA VAL A 47 -1.84 -6.94 -20.70
C VAL A 47 -2.90 -6.04 -21.32
N GLU A 48 -3.46 -5.11 -20.54
CA GLU A 48 -4.53 -4.23 -21.01
C GLU A 48 -4.01 -3.12 -21.95
N ASN A 49 -2.79 -2.62 -21.72
CA ASN A 49 -2.31 -1.40 -22.37
C ASN A 49 -1.02 -1.58 -23.19
N GLY A 50 -0.35 -2.72 -23.06
CA GLY A 50 1.00 -2.95 -23.57
C GLY A 50 2.07 -2.16 -22.80
N ALA A 51 3.27 -2.09 -23.38
CA ALA A 51 4.33 -1.22 -22.89
C ALA A 51 3.96 0.25 -23.11
N MET A 52 3.98 1.05 -22.06
CA MET A 52 3.60 2.47 -22.09
C MET A 52 4.62 3.34 -21.37
N PRO A 53 4.70 4.65 -21.70
CA PRO A 53 5.62 5.56 -21.04
C PRO A 53 5.16 5.90 -19.61
N PRO A 54 6.07 6.41 -18.75
CA PRO A 54 5.79 6.71 -17.34
C PRO A 54 4.59 7.63 -17.11
N SER A 55 4.37 8.62 -17.99
CA SER A 55 3.26 9.57 -17.89
C SER A 55 1.88 8.92 -18.02
N TYR A 56 1.78 7.76 -18.65
CA TYR A 56 0.53 6.98 -18.73
C TYR A 56 0.42 5.98 -17.58
N PHE A 57 1.54 5.42 -17.13
CA PHE A 57 1.56 4.45 -16.04
C PHE A 57 1.38 5.07 -14.65
N ALA A 58 2.03 6.20 -14.36
CA ALA A 58 2.01 6.81 -13.03
C ALA A 58 0.58 7.11 -12.51
N PRO A 59 -0.37 7.63 -13.32
CA PRO A 59 -1.75 7.76 -12.88
C PRO A 59 -2.43 6.44 -12.52
N LEU A 60 -2.12 5.33 -13.21
CA LEU A 60 -2.66 4.01 -12.90
C LEU A 60 -2.11 3.47 -11.58
N LEU A 61 -0.81 3.66 -11.34
CA LEU A 61 -0.18 3.32 -10.08
C LEU A 61 -0.74 4.14 -8.91
N GLY A 62 -0.91 5.45 -9.10
CA GLY A 62 -1.54 6.34 -8.13
C GLY A 62 -2.97 5.93 -7.78
N ALA A 63 -3.79 5.62 -8.79
CA ALA A 63 -5.16 5.14 -8.60
C ALA A 63 -5.21 3.80 -7.84
N HIS A 64 -4.32 2.86 -8.18
CA HIS A 64 -4.19 1.58 -7.48
C HIS A 64 -3.86 1.75 -5.99
N ARG A 65 -2.83 2.56 -5.69
CA ARG A 65 -2.45 2.91 -4.32
C ARG A 65 -3.59 3.58 -3.57
N GLN A 66 -4.24 4.57 -4.18
CA GLN A 66 -5.32 5.31 -3.54
C GLN A 66 -6.52 4.42 -3.23
N ALA A 67 -6.91 3.52 -4.15
CA ALA A 67 -8.03 2.62 -3.95
C ALA A 67 -7.79 1.68 -2.75
N HIS A 68 -6.62 1.04 -2.70
CA HIS A 68 -6.28 0.12 -1.60
C HIS A 68 -6.07 0.85 -0.26
N ALA A 69 -5.42 2.02 -0.27
CA ALA A 69 -5.27 2.83 0.93
C ALA A 69 -6.64 3.31 1.46
N GLN A 70 -7.54 3.74 0.57
CA GLN A 70 -8.90 4.15 0.96
C GLN A 70 -9.70 2.97 1.54
N GLN A 71 -9.57 1.77 0.96
CA GLN A 71 -10.18 0.56 1.50
C GLN A 71 -9.67 0.27 2.92
N ALA A 72 -8.34 0.26 3.11
CA ALA A 72 -7.73 0.01 4.41
C ALA A 72 -8.14 1.05 5.46
N VAL A 73 -8.05 2.35 5.13
CA VAL A 73 -8.46 3.45 6.03
C VAL A 73 -9.93 3.32 6.41
N THR A 74 -10.82 2.99 5.46
CA THR A 74 -12.26 2.83 5.75
C THR A 74 -12.52 1.70 6.74
N ALA A 75 -11.88 0.55 6.54
CA ALA A 75 -12.00 -0.59 7.46
C ALA A 75 -11.43 -0.25 8.84
N LEU A 76 -10.27 0.40 8.90
CA LEU A 76 -9.63 0.80 10.15
C LEU A 76 -10.45 1.86 10.90
N LEU A 77 -11.02 2.85 10.23
CA LEU A 77 -11.88 3.86 10.87
C LEU A 77 -13.15 3.25 11.48
N THR A 78 -13.66 2.18 10.87
CA THR A 78 -14.77 1.40 11.45
C THR A 78 -14.35 0.75 12.77
N GLN A 79 -13.13 0.19 12.82
CA GLN A 79 -12.57 -0.37 14.06
C GLN A 79 -12.27 0.71 15.11
N VAL A 80 -11.66 1.83 14.72
CA VAL A 80 -11.44 2.99 15.61
C VAL A 80 -12.75 3.43 16.23
N HIS A 81 -13.81 3.55 15.43
CA HIS A 81 -15.11 3.95 15.94
C HIS A 81 -15.69 2.93 16.92
N ALA A 82 -15.64 1.65 16.58
CA ALA A 82 -16.15 0.58 17.45
C ALA A 82 -15.41 0.52 18.80
N GLU A 83 -14.10 0.74 18.81
CA GLU A 83 -13.25 0.57 20.00
C GLU A 83 -13.11 1.83 20.85
N THR A 84 -13.22 3.01 20.24
CA THR A 84 -12.94 4.29 20.92
C THR A 84 -14.12 5.27 20.91
N GLY A 85 -15.17 4.97 20.16
CA GLY A 85 -16.29 5.89 19.90
C GLY A 85 -15.95 7.06 18.98
N ARG A 86 -14.68 7.26 18.59
CA ARG A 86 -14.25 8.41 17.77
C ARG A 86 -14.50 8.18 16.28
N ARG A 87 -14.71 9.27 15.53
CA ARG A 87 -14.90 9.25 14.07
C ARG A 87 -14.01 10.31 13.39
N PRO A 88 -12.69 10.09 13.35
CA PRO A 88 -11.79 11.05 12.72
C PRO A 88 -11.99 11.05 11.20
N GLY A 89 -11.97 12.23 10.60
CA GLY A 89 -11.93 12.38 9.14
C GLY A 89 -10.50 12.19 8.66
N VAL A 90 -10.25 11.10 7.92
CA VAL A 90 -8.93 10.76 7.39
C VAL A 90 -9.03 10.61 5.88
N PRO A 91 -8.77 11.69 5.11
CA PRO A 91 -8.75 11.61 3.66
C PRO A 91 -7.52 10.84 3.18
N VAL A 92 -7.65 10.24 2.00
CA VAL A 92 -6.54 9.61 1.27
C VAL A 92 -6.31 10.40 -0.03
N PRO A 93 -5.68 11.58 0.03
CA PRO A 93 -5.44 12.40 -1.16
C PRO A 93 -4.46 11.73 -2.12
N TYR A 94 -4.70 11.95 -3.41
CA TYR A 94 -3.75 11.70 -4.49
C TYR A 94 -3.26 13.04 -5.05
N SER A 95 -1.95 13.18 -5.13
CA SER A 95 -1.25 14.27 -5.80
C SER A 95 -0.69 13.73 -7.13
N PRO A 96 -1.00 14.38 -8.27
CA PRO A 96 -0.50 13.92 -9.56
C PRO A 96 1.03 14.05 -9.66
N PRO A 97 1.66 13.29 -10.59
CA PRO A 97 3.09 13.38 -10.87
C PRO A 97 3.62 14.79 -11.05
N THR A 98 4.79 15.05 -10.50
CA THR A 98 5.57 16.28 -10.68
C THR A 98 7.02 15.93 -11.00
N GLU A 99 7.85 16.93 -11.34
CA GLU A 99 9.29 16.69 -11.56
C GLU A 99 10.00 16.12 -10.31
N CYS A 100 9.55 16.50 -9.10
CA CYS A 100 10.12 16.03 -7.84
C CYS A 100 9.51 14.73 -7.32
N GLU A 101 8.28 14.40 -7.76
CA GLU A 101 7.56 13.17 -7.40
C GLU A 101 7.01 12.55 -8.71
N PRO A 102 7.85 11.87 -9.51
CA PRO A 102 7.51 11.45 -10.87
C PRO A 102 6.43 10.35 -10.93
N GLU A 103 6.22 9.61 -9.84
CA GLU A 103 5.11 8.66 -9.70
C GLU A 103 3.82 9.28 -9.12
N GLY A 104 3.86 10.56 -8.72
CA GLY A 104 2.83 11.18 -7.90
C GLY A 104 2.89 10.68 -6.45
N ALA A 105 1.91 11.05 -5.64
CA ALA A 105 1.88 10.66 -4.24
C ALA A 105 0.47 10.34 -3.75
N VAL A 106 0.34 9.24 -3.01
CA VAL A 106 -0.83 8.93 -2.18
C VAL A 106 -0.40 9.06 -0.74
N ARG A 107 -1.21 9.69 0.12
CA ARG A 107 -0.84 9.93 1.53
C ARG A 107 -1.98 9.56 2.47
N VAL A 108 -1.63 9.09 3.68
CA VAL A 108 -2.54 8.94 4.81
C VAL A 108 -1.98 9.75 5.98
N GLY A 109 -2.63 10.86 6.32
CA GLY A 109 -2.03 11.84 7.21
C GLY A 109 -0.80 12.48 6.55
N HIS A 110 0.37 12.39 7.19
CA HIS A 110 1.64 12.86 6.64
C HIS A 110 2.42 11.76 5.92
N GLU A 111 2.05 10.49 6.12
CA GLU A 111 2.79 9.35 5.61
C GLU A 111 2.48 9.07 4.14
N PRO A 112 3.50 8.85 3.30
CA PRO A 112 3.32 8.40 1.93
C PRO A 112 2.92 6.92 1.87
N VAL A 113 2.17 6.57 0.83
CA VAL A 113 1.87 5.19 0.45
C VAL A 113 2.64 4.89 -0.84
N GLN A 114 3.68 4.07 -0.72
CA GLN A 114 4.62 3.71 -1.80
C GLN A 114 4.47 2.26 -2.24
N GLY A 115 3.86 1.41 -1.43
CA GLY A 115 3.62 0.00 -1.74
C GLY A 115 2.87 -0.20 -3.06
N ILE A 116 3.07 -1.37 -3.66
CA ILE A 116 2.34 -1.82 -4.86
C ILE A 116 1.51 -3.07 -4.53
N ASP A 117 2.03 -3.96 -3.69
CA ASP A 117 1.23 -5.06 -3.16
C ASP A 117 0.13 -4.49 -2.24
N PRO A 118 -1.12 -4.95 -2.35
CA PRO A 118 -2.19 -4.51 -1.46
C PRO A 118 -1.85 -4.65 0.02
N SER A 119 -1.07 -5.66 0.42
CA SER A 119 -0.67 -5.82 1.82
C SER A 119 0.28 -4.71 2.26
N ASP A 120 1.23 -4.34 1.42
CA ASP A 120 2.19 -3.27 1.73
C ASP A 120 1.46 -1.91 1.81
N ILE A 121 0.55 -1.66 0.85
CA ILE A 121 -0.32 -0.47 0.86
C ILE A 121 -1.17 -0.40 2.15
N HIS A 122 -1.73 -1.53 2.58
CA HIS A 122 -2.54 -1.59 3.80
C HIS A 122 -1.69 -1.33 5.06
N VAL A 123 -0.44 -1.82 5.11
CA VAL A 123 0.49 -1.56 6.21
C VAL A 123 0.80 -0.07 6.30
N GLU A 124 1.23 0.54 5.19
CA GLU A 124 1.57 1.97 5.14
C GLU A 124 0.36 2.86 5.47
N ALA A 125 -0.82 2.52 4.96
CA ALA A 125 -2.07 3.22 5.30
C ALA A 125 -2.42 3.10 6.79
N ALA A 126 -2.14 1.95 7.40
CA ALA A 126 -2.36 1.73 8.82
C ALA A 126 -1.39 2.55 9.68
N GLU A 127 -0.11 2.58 9.32
CA GLU A 127 0.90 3.44 9.98
C GLU A 127 0.53 4.92 9.87
N GLY A 128 0.17 5.39 8.68
CA GLY A 128 -0.27 6.77 8.48
C GLY A 128 -1.49 7.16 9.31
N LEU A 129 -2.46 6.23 9.44
CA LEU A 129 -3.59 6.44 10.34
C LEU A 129 -3.14 6.51 11.81
N GLN A 130 -2.27 5.61 12.27
CA GLN A 130 -1.77 5.64 13.65
C GLN A 130 -1.06 6.95 13.98
N CYS A 131 -0.14 7.39 13.11
CA CYS A 131 0.56 8.67 13.26
C CYS A 131 -0.44 9.82 13.37
N LEU A 132 -1.43 9.87 12.47
CA LEU A 132 -2.44 10.91 12.47
C LEU A 132 -3.29 10.92 13.76
N LEU A 133 -3.68 9.74 14.27
CA LEU A 133 -4.42 9.61 15.52
C LEU A 133 -3.59 10.03 16.73
N ALA A 134 -2.32 9.64 16.76
CA ALA A 134 -1.39 10.03 17.82
C ALA A 134 -1.19 11.55 17.84
N ASP A 135 -0.98 12.16 16.68
CA ASP A 135 -0.69 13.59 16.56
C ASP A 135 -1.92 14.47 16.84
N ARG A 136 -3.03 14.20 16.16
CA ARG A 136 -4.22 15.07 16.22
C ARG A 136 -5.14 14.74 17.36
N SER A 137 -5.23 13.46 17.74
CA SER A 137 -6.22 12.98 18.71
C SER A 137 -5.60 12.54 20.04
N ARG A 138 -4.26 12.57 20.16
CA ARG A 138 -3.52 12.01 21.30
C ARG A 138 -3.96 10.58 21.63
N LEU A 139 -4.29 9.82 20.59
CA LEU A 139 -4.84 8.47 20.69
C LEU A 139 -3.82 7.47 20.19
N VAL A 140 -3.34 6.62 21.10
CA VAL A 140 -2.57 5.41 20.75
C VAL A 140 -3.57 4.30 20.43
N TRP A 141 -3.57 3.85 19.18
CA TRP A 141 -4.48 2.81 18.70
C TRP A 141 -3.86 2.10 17.48
N PRO A 142 -4.11 0.79 17.26
CA PRO A 142 -4.74 -0.13 18.20
C PRO A 142 -3.78 -0.57 19.31
N LEU A 143 -4.34 -1.09 20.40
CA LEU A 143 -3.59 -1.62 21.54
C LEU A 143 -3.64 -3.15 21.56
N CYS A 144 -2.55 -3.78 21.98
CA CYS A 144 -2.54 -5.20 22.32
C CYS A 144 -3.48 -5.45 23.51
N PRO A 145 -4.41 -6.42 23.45
CA PRO A 145 -5.29 -6.73 24.57
C PRO A 145 -4.52 -7.23 25.80
N ASP A 146 -3.42 -7.96 25.58
CA ASP A 146 -2.65 -8.59 26.65
C ASP A 146 -1.65 -7.61 27.30
N HIS A 147 -0.85 -6.93 26.47
CA HIS A 147 0.25 -6.07 26.93
C HIS A 147 -0.10 -4.59 27.00
N ARG A 148 -1.25 -4.17 26.44
CA ARG A 148 -1.73 -2.78 26.41
C ARG A 148 -0.75 -1.77 25.81
N VAL A 149 0.11 -2.24 24.91
CA VAL A 149 1.03 -1.41 24.12
C VAL A 149 0.46 -1.16 22.73
N GLY A 150 0.88 -0.06 22.09
CA GLY A 150 0.57 0.20 20.69
C GLY A 150 1.04 -0.95 19.80
N LEU A 151 0.19 -1.35 18.86
CA LEU A 151 0.53 -2.35 17.87
C LEU A 151 1.29 -1.72 16.71
N HIS A 152 2.11 -2.52 16.03
CA HIS A 152 2.80 -2.14 14.81
C HIS A 152 2.14 -2.82 13.62
N ALA A 153 1.94 -2.08 12.54
CA ALA A 153 1.53 -2.67 11.29
C ALA A 153 2.73 -3.38 10.66
N THR A 154 2.51 -4.55 10.06
CA THR A 154 3.55 -5.25 9.32
C THR A 154 2.95 -6.21 8.31
N ARG A 155 3.80 -6.71 7.42
CA ARG A 155 3.44 -7.71 6.44
C ARG A 155 3.69 -9.12 7.00
N ALA A 156 2.71 -9.99 6.86
CA ALA A 156 2.84 -11.43 7.04
C ALA A 156 2.48 -12.18 5.76
N LEU A 157 2.75 -13.49 5.71
CA LEU A 157 2.33 -14.35 4.59
C LEU A 157 0.83 -14.30 4.33
N SER A 158 0.04 -14.06 5.38
CA SER A 158 -1.41 -13.96 5.29
C SER A 158 -1.87 -12.58 4.80
N GLY A 159 -1.00 -11.57 4.70
CA GLY A 159 -1.29 -10.19 4.32
C GLY A 159 -0.88 -9.19 5.39
N ALA A 160 -1.49 -8.01 5.39
CA ALA A 160 -1.23 -6.96 6.37
C ALA A 160 -1.80 -7.32 7.75
N VAL A 161 -1.01 -7.15 8.82
CA VAL A 161 -1.36 -7.54 10.18
C VAL A 161 -0.86 -6.53 11.22
N TRP A 162 -1.52 -6.53 12.38
CA TRP A 162 -1.09 -5.86 13.59
C TRP A 162 -0.30 -6.83 14.48
N VAL A 163 0.91 -6.45 14.89
CA VAL A 163 1.76 -7.25 15.78
C VAL A 163 2.06 -6.51 17.09
N CYS A 164 2.22 -7.28 18.16
CA CYS A 164 2.68 -6.77 19.45
C CYS A 164 4.18 -7.03 19.61
N SER A 165 4.96 -5.95 19.74
CA SER A 165 6.42 -6.03 19.92
C SER A 165 6.86 -6.60 21.27
N MET A 166 6.00 -6.53 22.30
CA MET A 166 6.30 -7.07 23.63
C MET A 166 6.14 -8.60 23.73
N GLY A 167 5.20 -9.16 22.97
CA GLY A 167 4.83 -10.58 23.05
C GLY A 167 5.10 -11.37 21.78
N ASP A 168 5.74 -10.76 20.78
CA ASP A 168 6.06 -11.32 19.46
C ASP A 168 4.92 -12.16 18.85
N HIS A 169 3.72 -11.56 18.80
CA HIS A 169 2.53 -12.23 18.25
C HIS A 169 1.70 -11.32 17.36
N ILE A 170 1.02 -11.96 16.41
CA ILE A 170 0.00 -11.34 15.58
C ILE A 170 -1.28 -11.20 16.41
N VAL A 171 -1.82 -9.99 16.49
CA VAL A 171 -3.08 -9.71 17.19
C VAL A 171 -4.27 -9.84 16.25
N ARG A 172 -4.20 -9.20 15.07
CA ARG A 172 -5.29 -9.24 14.07
C ARG A 172 -4.82 -8.76 12.70
N ARG A 173 -5.66 -8.93 11.69
CA ARG A 173 -5.43 -8.45 10.31
C ARG A 173 -5.72 -6.95 10.15
N ILE A 174 -5.11 -6.35 9.13
CA ILE A 174 -5.41 -4.99 8.65
C ILE A 174 -6.23 -5.12 7.36
N GLY A 175 -7.45 -4.58 7.40
CA GLY A 175 -8.42 -4.67 6.30
C GLY A 175 -9.42 -5.80 6.46
#